data_AF-A0A0Q6VPL2-F1
#
_entry.id   AF-A0A0Q6VPL2-F1
#
_cell.length_a   1.000
_cell.length_b   1.000
_cell.length_c   1.000
_cell.angle_alpha   90.00
_cell.angle_beta   90.00
_cell.angle_gamma   90.00
#
_symmetry.space_group_name_H-M   'P 1'
#
loop_
_entity.id
_entity.type
_entity.pdbx_description
1 polymer ?
#
loop_
_entity_poly.entity_id
_entity_poly.type
_entity_poly.pdbx_seq_one_letter_code
_entity_poly.pdbx_strand_id
1 'polypeptide(L)'
;MPGTMNAVGKKPPLIQAMFEDALAKLPDGYVDGHFGNRPWGVTVKRSEDGKRTWLYGEELSGTDIVSFNLYRLAGPGSMLKPCEMSSAKVIEFVLGFVPSPAKAASRS
;
A
#
# COMPACT_ATOMS: atom_id res chain seq x y z
N MET A 1 -21.23 -33.85 25.87
CA MET A 1 -20.97 -32.42 25.63
C MET A 1 -20.47 -32.27 24.20
N PRO A 2 -21.21 -31.64 23.26
CA PRO A 2 -20.70 -31.42 21.92
C PRO A 2 -19.76 -30.21 21.95
N GLY A 3 -18.54 -30.40 21.41
CA GLY A 3 -17.52 -29.37 21.34
C GLY A 3 -17.87 -28.29 20.34
N THR A 4 -17.73 -27.04 20.76
CA THR A 4 -17.84 -25.87 19.88
C THR A 4 -16.64 -25.82 18.94
N MET A 5 -16.86 -26.19 17.68
CA MET A 5 -16.02 -25.79 16.56
C MET A 5 -16.19 -24.27 16.37
N ASN A 6 -15.12 -23.49 16.52
CA ASN A 6 -15.09 -22.11 16.05
C ASN A 6 -13.95 -21.93 15.03
N ALA A 7 -14.40 -21.94 13.77
CA ALA A 7 -13.79 -21.45 12.55
C ALA A 7 -12.40 -20.79 12.67
N VAL A 8 -11.35 -21.54 12.31
CA VAL A 8 -10.10 -20.96 11.80
C VAL A 8 -10.36 -20.44 10.39
N GLY A 9 -10.85 -19.20 10.30
CA GLY A 9 -10.88 -18.42 9.07
C GLY A 9 -9.47 -17.96 8.70
N LYS A 10 -8.59 -18.87 8.23
CA LYS A 10 -7.28 -18.52 7.69
C LYS A 10 -7.40 -17.94 6.27
N LYS A 11 -7.90 -16.72 6.14
CA LYS A 11 -7.67 -15.84 4.98
C LYS A 11 -6.94 -14.50 5.22
N PRO A 12 -6.37 -14.19 6.40
CA PRO A 12 -5.45 -13.05 6.58
C PRO A 12 -4.11 -13.12 5.80
N PRO A 13 -3.43 -14.29 5.65
CA PRO A 13 -2.06 -14.31 5.11
C PRO A 13 -1.96 -13.91 3.64
N LEU A 14 -2.96 -14.26 2.82
CA LEU A 14 -2.88 -14.04 1.38
C LEU A 14 -3.04 -12.57 1.01
N ILE A 15 -4.02 -11.88 1.61
CA ILE A 15 -4.24 -10.45 1.34
C ILE A 15 -3.03 -9.63 1.79
N GLN A 16 -2.45 -9.96 2.94
CA GLN A 16 -1.23 -9.31 3.42
C GLN A 16 -0.05 -9.55 2.48
N ALA A 17 0.15 -10.78 2.01
CA ALA A 17 1.22 -11.09 1.05
C ALA A 17 1.04 -10.35 -0.29
N MET A 18 -0.19 -10.29 -0.82
CA MET A 18 -0.51 -9.54 -2.05
C MET A 18 -0.26 -8.04 -1.88
N PHE A 19 -0.67 -7.48 -0.73
CA PHE A 19 -0.44 -6.08 -0.41
C PHE A 19 1.06 -5.75 -0.33
N GLU A 20 1.83 -6.58 0.38
CA GLU A 20 3.28 -6.39 0.50
C GLU A 20 4.00 -6.51 -0.85
N ASP A 21 3.60 -7.49 -1.68
CA ASP A 21 4.14 -7.67 -3.03
C ASP A 21 3.80 -6.48 -3.95
N ALA A 22 2.56 -6.00 -3.93
CA ALA A 22 2.16 -4.82 -4.69
C ALA A 22 2.93 -3.57 -4.25
N LEU A 23 3.07 -3.35 -2.93
CA LEU A 23 3.86 -2.23 -2.39
C LEU A 23 5.34 -2.33 -2.77
N ALA A 24 5.91 -3.53 -2.78
CA ALA A 24 7.31 -3.76 -3.16
C ALA A 24 7.59 -3.43 -4.63
N LYS A 25 6.58 -3.53 -5.51
CA LYS A 25 6.68 -3.19 -6.94
C LYS A 25 6.62 -1.69 -7.23
N LEU A 26 6.15 -0.88 -6.29
CA LEU A 26 6.14 0.58 -6.46
C LEU A 26 7.57 1.14 -6.36
N PRO A 27 7.98 2.02 -7.29
CA PRO A 27 9.30 2.63 -7.23
C PRO A 27 9.46 3.51 -5.99
N ASP A 28 10.69 3.68 -5.51
CA ASP A 28 11.00 4.75 -4.56
C ASP A 28 10.84 6.12 -5.22
N GLY A 29 10.42 7.11 -4.43
CA GLY A 29 10.14 8.45 -4.91
C GLY A 29 8.72 8.63 -5.41
N TYR A 30 8.52 9.67 -6.22
CA TYR A 30 7.22 10.07 -6.74
C TYR A 30 6.89 9.35 -8.05
N VAL A 31 5.65 8.91 -8.19
CA VAL A 31 5.10 8.33 -9.43
C VAL A 31 3.65 8.75 -9.62
N ASP A 32 3.32 9.18 -10.82
CA ASP A 32 1.93 9.38 -11.23
C ASP A 32 1.27 8.03 -11.54
N GLY A 33 -0.03 7.93 -11.37
CA GLY A 33 -0.79 6.73 -11.72
C GLY A 33 -2.28 6.95 -11.60
N HIS A 34 -3.01 5.85 -11.53
CA HIS A 34 -4.44 5.87 -11.33
C HIS A 34 -4.88 4.81 -10.33
N PHE A 35 -5.97 5.11 -9.63
CA PHE A 35 -6.71 4.15 -8.83
C PHE A 35 -8.18 4.24 -9.23
N GLY A 36 -8.69 3.18 -9.85
CA GLY A 36 -9.93 3.26 -10.61
C GLY A 36 -9.79 4.22 -11.79
N ASN A 37 -10.71 5.19 -11.92
CA ASN A 37 -10.68 6.21 -12.97
C ASN A 37 -10.18 7.58 -12.47
N ARG A 38 -9.53 7.62 -11.29
CA ARG A 38 -9.03 8.85 -10.67
C ARG A 38 -7.52 8.93 -10.83
N PRO A 39 -6.95 10.10 -11.21
CA PRO A 39 -5.50 10.29 -11.27
C PRO A 39 -4.92 10.52 -9.88
N TRP A 40 -3.76 9.92 -9.60
CA TRP A 40 -3.08 10.00 -8.30
C TRP A 40 -1.58 10.27 -8.47
N GLY A 41 -1.03 11.06 -7.56
CA GLY A 41 0.40 11.16 -7.31
C GLY A 41 0.76 10.36 -6.07
N VAL A 42 1.71 9.43 -6.17
CA VAL A 42 2.12 8.56 -5.07
C VAL A 42 3.60 8.73 -4.80
N THR A 43 3.96 9.02 -3.56
CA THR A 43 5.34 9.05 -3.07
C THR A 43 5.59 7.86 -2.16
N VAL A 44 6.57 7.02 -2.50
CA VAL A 44 7.06 5.96 -1.61
C VAL A 44 8.43 6.31 -1.08
N LYS A 45 8.62 6.17 0.23
CA LYS A 45 9.93 6.27 0.88
C LYS A 45 10.21 4.98 1.63
N ARG A 46 11.45 4.51 1.57
CA ARG A 46 11.91 3.33 2.32
C ARG A 46 13.09 3.72 3.20
N SER A 47 13.17 3.13 4.39
CA SER A 47 14.33 3.33 5.26
C SER A 47 15.54 2.59 4.71
N GLU A 48 16.74 3.08 5.03
CA GLU A 48 18.00 2.46 4.63
C GLU A 48 18.14 1.02 5.15
N ASP A 49 17.58 0.74 6.34
CA ASP A 49 17.53 -0.61 6.91
C ASP A 49 16.47 -1.54 6.27
N GLY A 50 15.67 -1.03 5.33
CA GLY A 50 14.59 -1.77 4.66
C GLY A 50 13.43 -2.19 5.57
N LYS A 51 13.42 -1.75 6.84
CA LYS A 51 12.41 -2.17 7.83
C LYS A 51 11.17 -1.28 7.85
N ARG A 52 11.19 -0.14 7.15
CA ARG A 52 10.12 0.85 7.18
C ARG A 52 9.83 1.31 5.77
N THR A 53 8.55 1.36 5.44
CA THR A 53 8.07 1.95 4.19
C THR A 53 7.00 2.97 4.54
N TRP A 54 7.06 4.14 3.93
CA TRP A 54 6.06 5.18 4.00
C TRP A 54 5.48 5.37 2.61
N LEU A 55 4.17 5.49 2.53
CA LEU A 55 3.48 5.85 1.31
C LEU A 55 2.57 7.04 1.61
N TYR A 56 2.64 8.04 0.76
CA TYR A 56 1.70 9.14 0.70
C TYR A 56 1.18 9.25 -0.73
N GLY A 57 -0.13 9.17 -0.91
CA GLY A 57 -0.82 9.34 -2.17
C GLY A 57 -1.86 10.45 -2.05
N GLU A 58 -1.92 11.29 -3.07
CA GLU A 58 -2.94 12.33 -3.22
C GLU A 58 -3.65 12.21 -4.57
N GLU A 59 -4.96 12.42 -4.57
CA GLU A 59 -5.74 12.49 -5.79
C GLU A 59 -5.43 13.81 -6.53
N LEU A 60 -4.97 13.73 -7.78
CA LEU A 60 -4.54 14.91 -8.55
C LEU A 60 -5.70 15.76 -9.07
N SER A 61 -6.93 15.26 -8.99
CA SER A 61 -8.15 15.95 -9.45
C SER A 61 -9.20 16.05 -8.34
N GLY A 62 -8.80 15.84 -7.08
CA GLY A 62 -9.69 15.83 -5.94
C GLY A 62 -8.97 16.22 -4.65
N THR A 63 -9.55 15.85 -3.53
CA THR A 63 -9.00 16.11 -2.19
C THR A 63 -8.77 14.82 -1.39
N ASP A 64 -8.89 13.66 -2.06
CA ASP A 64 -8.73 12.37 -1.41
C ASP A 64 -7.24 12.08 -1.19
N ILE A 65 -6.93 11.40 -0.09
CA ILE A 65 -5.57 11.01 0.27
C ILE A 65 -5.53 9.57 0.76
N VAL A 66 -4.37 8.94 0.57
CA VAL A 66 -4.02 7.64 1.17
C VAL A 66 -2.63 7.76 1.77
N SER A 67 -2.49 7.50 3.07
CA SER A 67 -1.21 7.59 3.75
C SER A 67 -1.06 6.50 4.81
N PHE A 68 0.12 5.89 4.86
CA PHE A 68 0.42 4.87 5.86
C PHE A 68 1.93 4.66 6.06
N ASN A 69 2.24 4.02 7.18
CA ASN A 69 3.56 3.47 7.49
C ASN A 69 3.47 1.94 7.58
N LEU A 70 4.40 1.23 6.98
CA LEU A 70 4.57 -0.21 7.13
C LEU A 70 5.88 -0.48 7.88
N TYR A 71 5.80 -1.28 8.93
CA TYR A 71 6.96 -1.70 9.71
C TYR A 71 7.16 -3.20 9.58
N ARG A 72 8.34 -3.64 9.14
CA ARG A 72 8.74 -5.05 9.18
C ARG A 72 9.21 -5.40 10.59
N LEU A 73 8.60 -6.43 11.18
CA LEU A 73 8.91 -6.86 12.54
C LEU A 73 10.10 -7.81 12.55
N ALA A 74 10.70 -8.02 13.73
CA ALA A 74 11.82 -8.96 13.91
C ALA A 74 11.42 -10.45 13.78
N GLY A 75 10.11 -10.74 13.72
CA GLY A 75 9.54 -12.07 13.49
C GLY A 75 8.69 -12.11 12.22
N PRO A 76 7.92 -13.20 11.99
CA PRO A 76 7.05 -13.29 10.82
C PRO A 76 5.97 -12.21 10.87
N GLY A 77 6.03 -11.27 9.94
CA GLY A 77 4.95 -10.31 9.68
C GLY A 77 5.39 -8.86 9.57
N SER A 78 4.43 -8.05 9.16
CA SER A 78 4.52 -6.60 9.08
C SER A 78 3.38 -5.95 9.87
N MET A 79 3.61 -4.73 10.33
CA MET A 79 2.61 -3.90 10.99
C MET A 79 2.27 -2.71 10.09
N LEU A 80 1.05 -2.69 9.58
CA LEU A 80 0.49 -1.57 8.82
C LEU A 80 -0.13 -0.54 9.77
N LYS A 81 0.25 0.73 9.62
CA LYS A 81 -0.30 1.87 10.35
C LYS A 81 -0.82 2.94 9.38
N PRO A 82 -2.12 2.93 9.05
CA PRO A 82 -2.76 4.01 8.30
C PRO A 82 -2.76 5.34 9.06
N CYS A 83 -2.69 6.46 8.35
CA CYS A 83 -2.83 7.80 8.91
C CYS A 83 -4.29 8.24 8.78
N GLU A 84 -5.04 8.30 9.89
CA GLU A 84 -6.41 8.85 9.92
C GLU A 84 -7.42 8.18 8.95
N MET A 85 -7.17 6.93 8.55
CA MET A 85 -8.01 6.17 7.62
C MET A 85 -8.02 4.67 7.93
N SER A 86 -8.89 3.91 7.27
CA SER A 86 -9.00 2.47 7.50
C SER A 86 -7.88 1.69 6.80
N SER A 87 -7.47 0.56 7.39
CA SER A 87 -6.56 -0.38 6.73
C SER A 87 -7.14 -0.94 5.44
N ALA A 88 -8.46 -1.11 5.36
CA ALA A 88 -9.14 -1.58 4.15
C ALA A 88 -8.91 -0.62 2.97
N LYS A 89 -9.09 0.69 3.18
CA LYS A 89 -8.84 1.72 2.16
C LYS A 89 -7.39 1.69 1.67
N VAL A 90 -6.44 1.57 2.59
CA VAL A 90 -5.00 1.48 2.25
C VAL A 90 -4.70 0.23 1.43
N ILE A 91 -5.22 -0.93 1.84
CA ILE A 91 -4.99 -2.20 1.17
C ILE A 91 -5.59 -2.18 -0.22
N GLU A 92 -6.85 -1.74 -0.35
CA GLU A 92 -7.54 -1.61 -1.64
C GLU A 92 -6.79 -0.65 -2.58
N PHE A 93 -6.33 0.49 -2.06
CA PHE A 93 -5.56 1.45 -2.83
C PHE A 93 -4.26 0.84 -3.38
N VAL A 94 -3.43 0.25 -2.53
CA VAL A 94 -2.14 -0.31 -2.96
C VAL A 94 -2.32 -1.47 -3.94
N LEU A 95 -3.35 -2.30 -3.74
CA LEU A 95 -3.65 -3.41 -4.66
C LEU A 95 -4.22 -2.95 -6.00
N GLY A 96 -4.91 -1.81 -6.05
CA GLY A 96 -5.55 -1.29 -7.25
C GLY A 96 -4.83 -0.13 -7.94
N PHE A 97 -3.78 0.44 -7.32
CA PHE A 97 -3.03 1.52 -7.91
C PHE A 97 -2.16 1.01 -9.06
N VAL A 98 -2.27 1.68 -10.20
CA VAL A 98 -1.52 1.35 -11.40
C VAL A 98 -0.62 2.56 -11.73
N PRO A 99 0.70 2.42 -11.57
CA PRO A 99 1.65 3.45 -11.98
C PRO A 99 1.52 3.75 -13.47
N SER A 100 1.52 5.03 -13.82
CA SER A 100 1.67 5.45 -15.20
C SER A 100 3.06 5.05 -15.70
N PRO A 101 3.21 4.67 -16.99
CA PRO A 101 4.53 4.51 -17.56
C PRO A 101 5.31 5.80 -17.37
N ALA A 102 6.57 5.70 -16.94
CA ALA A 102 7.42 6.85 -16.70
C ALA A 102 7.33 7.78 -17.92
N LYS A 103 6.81 8.99 -17.72
CA LYS A 103 6.85 10.02 -18.75
C LYS A 103 8.33 10.26 -18.99
N ALA A 104 8.86 9.82 -20.14
CA ALA A 104 10.22 10.15 -20.54
C ALA A 104 10.34 11.66 -20.34
N ALA A 105 11.14 12.08 -19.37
CA ALA A 105 11.25 13.48 -19.01
C ALA A 105 11.56 14.25 -20.28
N SER A 106 10.56 14.99 -20.80
CA SER A 106 10.76 15.93 -21.89
C SER A 106 11.69 16.99 -21.33
N ARG A 107 12.99 16.78 -21.52
CA ARG A 107 14.00 17.83 -21.42
C ARG A 107 13.74 18.74 -22.62
N SER A 108 13.02 19.83 -22.38
CA SER A 108 13.04 21.02 -23.24
C SER A 108 14.38 21.73 -23.07
#